data_AF-A0A1I4A5V4-F1
#
_entry.id   AF-A0A1I4A5V4-F1
#
_cell.length_a   1.000
_cell.length_b   1.000
_cell.length_c   1.000
_cell.angle_alpha   90.00
_cell.angle_beta   90.00
_cell.angle_gamma   90.00
#
_symmetry.space_group_name_H-M   'P 1'
#
loop_
_entity.id
_entity.type
_entity.pdbx_description
1 polymer ?
#
loop_
_entity_poly.entity_id
_entity_poly.type
_entity_poly.pdbx_seq_one_letter_code
_entity_poly.pdbx_strand_id
1 'polypeptide(L)'
;MRSILFPKATQLKLVDSEYNNHFFWLFLLVTSLSIFLFDLHTPLGVAAGTPYALIVFASLGFKNNRSTYIATVIGISFIVLGFFLSPGIVAPMEVILTNRILGLMIITITAYMVLKIKKVNHELFTLMTKTYIDPLTNCKNNRAFQEEVKTEINRSNRYKRNLSLAIFDIAHCNSANNKEEFTYGLNNHSIKLISYEIRKSIRSSDQLYRVDENRFVVLYAETDINKAKDASDALCEKVSRMNQPDIQHGFTVSVGITMLDDGDNLHRLYKRAEEALSVAKENGVNQVATFPETMNTGKSHIPAILCRPRSG
;
A
#
# COMPACT_ATOMS: atom_id res chain seq x y z
N MET A 1 18.99 3.42 -15.36
CA MET A 1 18.66 1.99 -15.24
C MET A 1 18.35 1.64 -13.78
N ARG A 2 17.13 1.94 -13.31
CA ARG A 2 16.56 1.38 -12.07
C ARG A 2 15.04 1.49 -12.17
N SER A 3 14.45 0.39 -12.61
CA SER A 3 13.02 0.14 -12.68
C SER A 3 12.49 -0.17 -11.27
N ILE A 4 11.83 0.78 -10.63
CA ILE A 4 11.02 0.49 -9.45
C ILE A 4 9.82 1.43 -9.49
N LEU A 5 8.81 1.11 -10.30
CA LEU A 5 7.44 1.62 -10.14
C LEU A 5 6.42 0.73 -10.88
N PHE A 6 6.64 -0.57 -10.74
CA PHE A 6 5.60 -1.53 -10.40
C PHE A 6 6.22 -2.42 -9.33
N PRO A 7 5.46 -2.92 -8.36
CA PRO A 7 6.06 -3.67 -7.28
C PRO A 7 6.46 -5.03 -7.86
N LYS A 8 7.76 -5.21 -8.10
CA LYS A 8 8.39 -6.55 -8.04
C LYS A 8 8.03 -7.22 -6.71
N ALA A 9 7.74 -6.43 -5.67
CA ALA A 9 7.15 -6.86 -4.40
C ALA A 9 5.75 -7.50 -4.52
N THR A 10 4.94 -7.23 -5.54
CA THR A 10 3.63 -7.89 -5.71
C THR A 10 3.82 -9.26 -6.35
N GLN A 11 4.72 -9.39 -7.32
CA GLN A 11 5.05 -10.71 -7.89
C GLN A 11 5.93 -11.55 -6.95
N LEU A 12 6.87 -10.96 -6.20
CA LEU A 12 7.55 -11.66 -5.10
C LEU A 12 6.57 -12.04 -3.99
N LYS A 13 5.66 -11.15 -3.55
CA LYS A 13 4.63 -11.54 -2.56
C LYS A 13 3.69 -12.63 -3.08
N LEU A 14 3.45 -12.74 -4.38
CA LEU A 14 2.64 -13.82 -4.95
C LEU A 14 3.42 -15.14 -4.98
N VAL A 15 4.68 -15.13 -5.41
CA VAL A 15 5.56 -16.32 -5.44
C VAL A 15 5.94 -16.77 -4.02
N ASP A 16 6.29 -15.85 -3.12
CA ASP A 16 6.54 -16.11 -1.70
C ASP A 16 5.25 -16.58 -1.01
N SER A 17 4.07 -16.08 -1.40
CA SER A 17 2.78 -16.56 -0.88
C SER A 17 2.45 -17.98 -1.34
N GLU A 18 2.82 -18.38 -2.55
CA GLU A 18 2.57 -19.75 -3.05
C GLU A 18 3.54 -20.75 -2.41
N TYR A 19 4.83 -20.42 -2.33
CA TYR A 19 5.83 -21.26 -1.69
C TYR A 19 5.55 -21.44 -0.18
N ASN A 20 5.20 -20.35 0.50
CA ASN A 20 4.86 -20.39 1.93
C ASN A 20 3.55 -21.16 2.18
N ASN A 21 2.59 -21.11 1.24
CA ASN A 21 1.38 -21.94 1.32
C ASN A 21 1.71 -23.45 1.22
N HIS A 22 2.62 -23.86 0.34
CA HIS A 22 3.03 -25.27 0.22
C HIS A 22 3.75 -25.77 1.48
N PHE A 23 4.68 -24.98 2.01
CA PHE A 23 5.36 -25.30 3.27
C PHE A 23 4.37 -25.43 4.43
N PHE A 24 3.40 -24.52 4.53
CA PHE A 24 2.38 -24.53 5.57
C PHE A 24 1.41 -25.71 5.45
N TRP A 25 1.07 -26.13 4.22
CA TRP A 25 0.30 -27.37 3.98
C TRP A 25 1.07 -28.62 4.39
N LEU A 26 2.35 -28.70 4.06
CA LEU A 26 3.21 -29.81 4.48
C LEU A 26 3.31 -29.88 6.01
N PHE A 27 3.48 -28.74 6.66
CA PHE A 27 3.50 -28.63 8.12
C PHE A 27 2.20 -29.12 8.75
N LEU A 28 1.03 -28.69 8.24
CA LEU A 28 -0.26 -29.18 8.73
C LEU A 28 -0.44 -30.69 8.52
N LEU A 29 -0.01 -31.22 7.38
CA LEU A 29 -0.10 -32.65 7.09
C LEU A 29 0.75 -33.46 8.07
N VAL A 30 2.02 -33.07 8.23
CA VAL A 30 2.96 -33.76 9.13
C VAL A 30 2.45 -33.72 10.56
N THR A 31 2.05 -32.54 11.06
CA THR A 31 1.50 -32.40 12.42
C THR A 31 0.23 -33.21 12.62
N SER A 32 -0.67 -33.23 11.62
CA SER A 32 -1.89 -34.03 11.67
C SER A 32 -1.61 -35.53 11.71
N LEU A 33 -0.63 -36.01 10.95
CA LEU A 33 -0.22 -37.41 10.95
C LEU A 33 0.47 -37.79 12.27
N SER A 34 1.31 -36.91 12.82
CA SER A 34 1.95 -37.12 14.12
C SER A 34 0.93 -37.24 15.25
N ILE A 35 -0.09 -36.38 15.27
CA ILE A 35 -1.18 -36.47 16.26
C ILE A 35 -1.95 -37.78 16.08
N PHE A 36 -2.21 -38.21 14.85
CA PHE A 36 -2.90 -39.48 14.59
C PHE A 36 -2.10 -40.71 15.03
N LEU A 37 -0.79 -40.75 14.75
CA LEU A 37 0.08 -41.82 15.21
C LEU A 37 0.14 -41.88 16.74
N PHE A 38 0.10 -40.73 17.42
CA PHE A 38 0.02 -40.65 18.87
C PHE A 38 -1.32 -41.21 19.39
N ASP A 39 -2.47 -40.78 18.83
CA ASP A 39 -3.81 -41.28 19.18
C ASP A 39 -3.92 -42.81 18.96
N LEU A 40 -3.25 -43.34 17.92
CA LEU A 40 -3.19 -44.77 17.64
C LEU A 40 -2.33 -45.55 18.64
N HIS A 41 -1.33 -44.94 19.27
CA HIS A 41 -0.54 -45.60 20.33
C HIS A 41 -1.20 -45.48 21.71
N THR A 42 -2.14 -44.55 21.88
CA THR A 42 -2.88 -44.41 23.13
C THR A 42 -4.08 -45.36 23.18
N PRO A 43 -4.31 -46.04 24.32
CA PRO A 43 -5.45 -46.94 24.45
C PRO A 43 -6.78 -46.18 24.51
N LEU A 44 -7.88 -46.87 24.18
CA LEU A 44 -9.21 -46.27 24.29
C LEU A 44 -9.53 -45.94 25.75
N GLY A 45 -9.82 -44.66 25.98
CA GLY A 45 -10.11 -44.10 27.31
C GLY A 45 -9.36 -42.79 27.59
N VAL A 46 -8.24 -42.55 26.90
CA VAL A 46 -7.49 -41.29 26.98
C VAL A 46 -8.03 -40.28 25.95
N ALA A 47 -8.10 -39.00 26.30
CA ALA A 47 -8.61 -37.92 25.44
C ALA A 47 -7.60 -37.48 24.35
N ALA A 48 -6.98 -38.43 23.66
CA ALA A 48 -5.92 -38.20 22.66
C ALA A 48 -6.42 -37.56 21.34
N GLY A 49 -7.75 -37.47 21.13
CA GLY A 49 -8.34 -36.76 20.00
C GLY A 49 -8.50 -35.23 20.17
N THR A 50 -8.24 -34.70 21.36
CA THR A 50 -8.33 -33.24 21.61
C THR A 50 -7.34 -32.38 20.80
N PRO A 51 -6.10 -32.82 20.47
CA PRO A 51 -5.15 -31.99 19.73
C PRO A 51 -5.53 -31.75 18.26
N TYR A 52 -6.46 -32.50 17.66
CA TYR A 52 -6.91 -32.23 16.28
C TYR A 52 -7.55 -30.84 16.13
N ALA A 53 -8.11 -30.28 17.20
CA ALA A 53 -8.59 -28.90 17.21
C ALA A 53 -7.48 -27.87 16.93
N LEU A 54 -6.24 -28.14 17.34
CA LEU A 54 -5.09 -27.27 17.07
C LEU A 54 -4.75 -27.23 15.58
N ILE A 55 -4.97 -28.31 14.84
CA ILE A 55 -4.79 -28.36 13.38
C ILE A 55 -5.84 -27.48 12.70
N VAL A 56 -7.09 -27.59 13.14
CA VAL A 56 -8.18 -26.73 12.66
C VAL A 56 -7.89 -25.27 12.97
N PHE A 57 -7.39 -24.97 14.18
CA PHE A 57 -6.96 -23.62 14.54
C PHE A 57 -5.79 -23.13 13.68
N ALA A 58 -4.77 -23.95 13.45
CA ALA A 58 -3.62 -23.62 12.61
C ALA A 58 -4.01 -23.34 11.15
N SER A 59 -5.17 -23.85 10.68
CA SER A 59 -5.74 -23.47 9.37
C SER A 59 -6.03 -21.97 9.21
N LEU A 60 -6.03 -21.20 10.30
CA LEU A 60 -6.15 -19.73 10.31
C LEU A 60 -5.01 -19.06 9.52
N GLY A 61 -3.83 -19.68 9.45
CA GLY A 61 -2.69 -19.16 8.66
C GLY A 61 -2.95 -19.10 7.15
N PHE A 62 -3.98 -19.79 6.66
CA PHE A 62 -4.40 -19.71 5.26
C PHE A 62 -5.50 -18.68 5.04
N LYS A 63 -5.37 -17.93 3.93
CA LYS A 63 -6.41 -16.97 3.49
C LYS A 63 -7.73 -17.63 3.09
N ASN A 64 -7.69 -18.88 2.62
CA ASN A 64 -8.86 -19.56 2.07
C ASN A 64 -9.68 -20.26 3.15
N ASN A 65 -11.01 -20.27 3.02
CA ASN A 65 -11.90 -21.04 3.91
C ASN A 65 -11.79 -22.55 3.67
N ARG A 66 -11.37 -22.96 2.46
CA ARG A 66 -11.20 -24.38 2.07
C ARG A 66 -10.25 -25.14 3.00
N SER A 67 -9.17 -24.51 3.48
CA SER A 67 -8.22 -25.18 4.38
C SER A 67 -8.84 -25.56 5.72
N THR A 68 -9.71 -24.70 6.26
CA THR A 68 -10.42 -24.97 7.51
C THR A 68 -11.40 -26.12 7.36
N TYR A 69 -12.13 -26.19 6.24
CA TYR A 69 -13.00 -27.33 5.95
C TYR A 69 -12.21 -28.64 5.80
N ILE A 70 -11.10 -28.62 5.04
CA ILE A 70 -10.24 -29.80 4.85
C ILE A 70 -9.67 -30.28 6.19
N ALA A 71 -9.11 -29.38 7.01
CA ALA A 71 -8.58 -29.72 8.33
C ALA A 71 -9.66 -30.29 9.26
N THR A 72 -10.88 -29.76 9.19
CA THR A 72 -12.03 -30.24 9.99
C THR A 72 -12.42 -31.66 9.58
N VAL A 73 -12.54 -31.92 8.27
CA VAL A 73 -12.89 -33.26 7.75
C VAL A 73 -11.81 -34.28 8.09
N ILE A 74 -10.52 -33.93 7.94
CA ILE A 74 -9.40 -34.79 8.32
C ILE A 74 -9.44 -35.09 9.82
N GLY A 75 -9.61 -34.08 10.67
CA GLY A 75 -9.68 -34.25 12.12
C GLY A 75 -10.85 -35.14 12.56
N ILE A 76 -12.05 -34.95 11.99
CA ILE A 76 -13.21 -35.82 12.27
C ILE A 76 -12.93 -37.24 11.81
N SER A 77 -12.36 -37.42 10.61
CA SER A 77 -12.04 -38.75 10.06
C SER A 77 -11.04 -39.49 10.95
N PHE A 78 -10.02 -38.79 11.46
CA PHE A 78 -9.03 -39.38 12.38
C PHE A 78 -9.59 -39.72 13.75
N ILE A 79 -10.51 -38.93 14.31
CA ILE A 79 -11.22 -39.31 15.53
C ILE A 79 -12.03 -40.59 15.34
N VAL A 80 -12.74 -40.71 14.20
CA VAL A 80 -13.54 -41.90 13.88
C VAL A 80 -12.64 -43.12 13.67
N LEU A 81 -11.58 -42.98 12.89
CA LEU A 81 -10.62 -44.07 12.64
C LEU A 81 -9.90 -44.50 13.93
N GLY A 82 -9.50 -43.56 14.78
CA GLY A 82 -8.89 -43.85 16.06
C GLY A 82 -9.79 -44.68 16.99
N PHE A 83 -11.11 -44.50 16.93
CA PHE A 83 -12.03 -45.36 17.69
C PHE A 83 -11.95 -46.84 17.29
N PHE A 84 -11.74 -47.14 16.01
CA PHE A 84 -11.67 -48.53 15.52
C PHE A 84 -10.26 -49.13 15.59
N LEU A 85 -9.22 -48.30 15.48
CA LEU A 85 -7.84 -48.75 15.32
C LEU A 85 -7.01 -48.66 16.61
N SER A 86 -7.41 -47.87 17.61
CA SER A 86 -6.65 -47.73 18.86
C SER A 86 -6.60 -49.05 19.66
N PRO A 87 -5.47 -49.35 20.32
CA PRO A 87 -5.24 -50.63 20.98
C PRO A 87 -5.89 -50.68 22.36
N GLY A 88 -6.70 -51.71 22.60
CA GLY A 88 -7.17 -52.04 23.94
C GLY A 88 -8.20 -51.05 24.51
N ILE A 89 -9.07 -51.57 25.37
CA ILE A 89 -10.10 -50.80 26.07
C ILE A 89 -9.68 -50.71 27.53
N VAL A 90 -9.32 -49.52 27.99
CA VAL A 90 -8.79 -49.29 29.35
C VAL A 90 -9.77 -48.48 30.21
N ALA A 91 -10.85 -47.96 29.62
CA ALA A 91 -11.91 -47.23 30.31
C ALA A 91 -13.31 -47.80 29.97
N PRO A 92 -14.33 -47.56 30.81
CA PRO A 92 -15.71 -47.89 30.48
C PRO A 92 -16.18 -47.24 29.17
N MET A 93 -17.07 -47.90 28.44
CA MET A 93 -17.54 -47.41 27.14
C MET A 93 -18.18 -46.01 27.21
N GLU A 94 -18.85 -45.69 28.32
CA GLU A 94 -19.43 -44.35 28.53
C GLU A 94 -18.36 -43.24 28.51
N VAL A 95 -17.20 -43.48 29.13
CA VAL A 95 -16.08 -42.53 29.16
C VAL A 95 -15.46 -42.36 27.78
N ILE A 96 -15.31 -43.48 27.04
CA ILE A 96 -14.76 -43.47 25.69
C ILE A 96 -15.65 -42.66 24.74
N LEU A 97 -16.96 -42.94 24.75
CA LEU A 97 -17.93 -42.22 23.94
C LEU A 97 -17.97 -40.74 24.31
N THR A 98 -17.96 -40.43 25.61
CA THR A 98 -17.95 -39.03 26.09
C THR A 98 -16.71 -38.28 25.59
N ASN A 99 -15.52 -38.88 25.67
CA ASN A 99 -14.28 -38.26 25.19
C ASN A 99 -14.30 -38.02 23.66
N ARG A 100 -14.85 -38.95 22.87
CA ARG A 100 -14.93 -38.80 21.42
C ARG A 100 -15.96 -37.73 21.03
N ILE A 101 -17.13 -37.72 21.68
CA ILE A 101 -18.15 -36.69 21.49
C ILE A 101 -17.58 -35.30 21.83
N LEU A 102 -16.86 -35.18 22.96
CA LEU A 102 -16.23 -33.93 23.37
C LEU A 102 -15.16 -33.47 22.37
N GLY A 103 -14.35 -34.38 21.83
CA GLY A 103 -13.39 -34.09 20.77
C GLY A 103 -14.05 -33.55 19.50
N LEU A 104 -15.16 -34.15 19.05
CA LEU A 104 -15.92 -33.68 17.89
C LEU A 104 -16.56 -32.30 18.15
N MET A 105 -17.08 -32.06 19.35
CA MET A 105 -17.61 -30.74 19.74
C MET A 105 -16.50 -29.67 19.71
N ILE A 106 -15.32 -29.96 20.27
CA ILE A 106 -14.20 -29.00 20.25
C ILE A 106 -13.80 -28.69 18.80
N ILE A 107 -13.61 -29.69 17.94
CA ILE A 107 -13.25 -29.49 16.53
C ILE A 107 -14.25 -28.59 15.81
N THR A 108 -15.55 -28.86 15.98
CA THR A 108 -16.61 -28.10 15.30
C THR A 108 -16.73 -26.66 15.81
N ILE A 109 -16.60 -26.45 17.13
CA ILE A 109 -16.56 -25.12 17.74
C ILE A 109 -15.34 -24.34 17.24
N THR A 110 -14.15 -24.97 17.24
CA THR A 110 -12.92 -24.35 16.72
C THR A 110 -13.06 -24.00 15.24
N ALA A 111 -13.63 -24.89 14.41
CA ALA A 111 -13.89 -24.62 13.00
C ALA A 111 -14.80 -23.41 12.81
N TYR A 112 -15.90 -23.33 13.57
CA TYR A 112 -16.82 -22.19 13.54
C TYR A 112 -16.11 -20.87 13.94
N MET A 113 -15.34 -20.89 15.03
CA MET A 113 -14.58 -19.71 15.47
C MET A 113 -13.57 -19.25 14.41
N VAL A 114 -12.80 -20.16 13.82
CA VAL A 114 -11.81 -19.84 12.78
C VAL A 114 -12.49 -19.23 11.55
N LEU A 115 -13.62 -19.79 11.10
CA LEU A 115 -14.38 -19.24 9.98
C LEU A 115 -14.93 -17.85 10.28
N LYS A 116 -15.43 -17.62 11.50
CA LYS A 116 -15.92 -16.30 11.94
C LYS A 116 -14.80 -15.26 11.99
N ILE A 117 -13.63 -15.63 12.51
CA ILE A 117 -12.45 -14.76 12.53
C ILE A 117 -12.02 -14.39 11.11
N LYS A 118 -11.95 -15.37 10.18
CA LYS A 118 -11.63 -15.11 8.77
C LYS A 118 -12.63 -14.14 8.12
N LYS A 119 -13.93 -14.29 8.40
CA LYS A 119 -14.97 -13.40 7.89
C LYS A 119 -14.82 -11.97 8.41
N VAL A 120 -14.67 -11.80 9.72
CA VAL A 120 -14.48 -10.48 10.35
C VAL A 120 -13.22 -9.79 9.83
N ASN A 121 -12.11 -10.51 9.70
CA ASN A 121 -10.87 -9.96 9.14
C ASN A 121 -11.05 -9.53 7.67
N HIS A 122 -11.80 -10.29 6.89
CA HIS A 122 -12.10 -9.92 5.50
C HIS A 122 -12.98 -8.67 5.42
N GLU A 123 -14.03 -8.58 6.26
CA GLU A 123 -14.90 -7.40 6.34
C GLU A 123 -14.12 -6.17 6.81
N LEU A 124 -13.27 -6.30 7.82
CA LEU A 124 -12.41 -5.23 8.33
C LEU A 124 -11.44 -4.75 7.25
N PHE A 125 -10.77 -5.67 6.54
CA PHE A 125 -9.92 -5.31 5.41
C PHE A 125 -10.72 -4.63 4.30
N THR A 126 -11.94 -5.10 4.02
CA THR A 126 -12.83 -4.50 3.03
C THR A 126 -13.28 -3.09 3.43
N LEU A 127 -13.56 -2.85 4.71
CA LEU A 127 -13.92 -1.52 5.21
C LEU A 127 -12.74 -0.55 5.15
N MET A 128 -11.56 -0.99 5.60
CA MET A 128 -10.33 -0.20 5.49
C MET A 128 -9.98 0.12 4.03
N THR A 129 -10.25 -0.81 3.11
CA THR A 129 -9.99 -0.61 1.68
C THR A 129 -11.10 0.14 0.94
N LYS A 130 -12.25 0.40 1.57
CA LYS A 130 -13.39 1.16 1.02
C LYS A 130 -13.39 2.64 1.40
N THR A 131 -12.53 3.07 2.32
CA THR A 131 -12.33 4.49 2.57
C THR A 131 -11.46 5.10 1.48
N TYR A 132 -12.00 6.09 0.75
CA TYR A 132 -11.26 6.89 -0.23
C TYR A 132 -10.43 8.01 0.41
N ILE A 133 -10.48 8.14 1.74
CA ILE A 133 -9.88 9.23 2.51
C ILE A 133 -8.70 8.70 3.32
N ASP A 134 -7.60 9.44 3.31
CA ASP A 134 -6.42 9.21 4.16
C ASP A 134 -6.71 9.69 5.59
N PRO A 135 -6.57 8.85 6.62
CA PRO A 135 -6.96 9.18 7.99
C PRO A 135 -6.04 10.23 8.64
N LEU A 136 -4.82 10.43 8.13
CA LEU A 136 -3.90 11.43 8.69
C LEU A 136 -4.24 12.83 8.18
N THR A 137 -4.45 12.98 6.88
CA THR A 137 -4.55 14.29 6.21
C THR A 137 -5.97 14.65 5.81
N ASN A 138 -6.91 13.70 5.89
CA ASN A 138 -8.28 13.83 5.39
C ASN A 138 -8.37 14.15 3.89
N CYS A 139 -7.26 13.99 3.15
CA CYS A 139 -7.21 14.08 1.69
C CYS A 139 -7.62 12.75 1.08
N LYS A 140 -7.85 12.72 -0.23
CA LYS A 140 -8.11 11.45 -0.91
C LYS A 140 -6.85 10.57 -0.85
N ASN A 141 -7.00 9.25 -0.74
CA ASN A 141 -5.84 8.35 -0.65
C ASN A 141 -5.42 7.80 -2.02
N ASN A 142 -4.36 6.99 -2.04
CA ASN A 142 -3.84 6.38 -3.27
C ASN A 142 -4.92 5.56 -4.00
N ARG A 143 -5.85 4.91 -3.27
CA ARG A 143 -6.94 4.18 -3.91
C ARG A 143 -7.84 5.12 -4.72
N ALA A 144 -8.27 6.23 -4.12
CA ALA A 144 -9.06 7.23 -4.81
C ALA A 144 -8.33 7.75 -6.05
N PHE A 145 -7.02 8.03 -5.94
CA PHE A 145 -6.19 8.44 -7.06
C PHE A 145 -6.24 7.44 -8.23
N GLN A 146 -6.07 6.15 -7.95
CA GLN A 146 -6.07 5.10 -8.99
C GLN A 146 -7.41 4.95 -9.71
N GLU A 147 -8.52 5.28 -9.07
CA GLU A 147 -9.88 5.13 -9.63
C GLU A 147 -10.36 6.42 -10.30
N GLU A 148 -10.22 7.57 -9.63
CA GLU A 148 -10.74 8.85 -10.10
C GLU A 148 -9.92 9.42 -11.26
N VAL A 149 -8.59 9.29 -11.26
CA VAL A 149 -7.76 9.84 -12.33
C VAL A 149 -8.00 9.14 -13.66
N LYS A 150 -8.30 7.84 -13.66
CA LYS A 150 -8.69 7.13 -14.91
C LYS A 150 -9.96 7.72 -15.50
N THR A 151 -10.92 8.05 -14.64
CA THR A 151 -12.18 8.69 -15.04
C THR A 151 -11.91 10.07 -15.62
N GLU A 152 -11.03 10.86 -14.99
CA GLU A 152 -10.71 12.21 -15.48
C GLU A 152 -9.84 12.23 -16.73
N ILE A 153 -8.94 11.27 -16.92
CA ILE A 153 -8.22 11.08 -18.18
C ILE A 153 -9.21 10.81 -19.32
N ASN A 154 -10.16 9.89 -19.12
CA ASN A 154 -11.17 9.57 -20.12
C ASN A 154 -12.06 10.78 -20.44
N ARG A 155 -12.43 11.56 -19.42
CA ARG A 155 -13.21 12.79 -19.59
C ARG A 155 -12.43 13.85 -20.36
N SER A 156 -11.16 14.06 -20.00
CA SER A 156 -10.28 15.04 -20.64
C SER A 156 -10.01 14.70 -22.10
N ASN A 157 -9.75 13.42 -22.41
CA ASN A 157 -9.59 12.93 -23.78
C ASN A 157 -10.87 13.13 -24.62
N ARG A 158 -12.04 12.82 -24.04
CA ARG A 158 -13.33 12.96 -24.73
C ARG A 158 -13.65 14.42 -25.09
N TYR A 159 -13.43 15.33 -24.15
CA TYR A 159 -13.78 16.74 -24.32
C TYR A 159 -12.61 17.61 -24.77
N LYS A 160 -11.45 17.01 -25.06
CA LYS A 160 -10.21 17.71 -25.45
C LYS A 160 -9.86 18.85 -24.49
N ARG A 161 -9.90 18.54 -23.19
CA ARG A 161 -9.57 19.48 -22.11
C ARG A 161 -8.17 19.18 -21.56
N ASN A 162 -7.46 20.24 -21.19
CA ASN A 162 -6.15 20.09 -20.57
C ASN A 162 -6.28 19.44 -19.19
N LEU A 163 -5.33 18.59 -18.85
CA LEU A 163 -5.25 17.95 -17.55
C LEU A 163 -3.78 17.84 -17.16
N SER A 164 -3.39 18.44 -16.05
CA SER A 164 -2.02 18.36 -15.55
C SER A 164 -1.95 17.56 -14.25
N LEU A 165 -0.90 16.75 -14.12
CA LEU A 165 -0.62 15.95 -12.94
C LEU A 165 0.68 16.44 -12.32
N ALA A 166 0.63 16.79 -11.04
CA ALA A 166 1.79 17.23 -10.26
C ALA A 166 2.01 16.29 -9.08
N ILE A 167 3.24 15.79 -8.93
CA ILE A 167 3.68 14.98 -7.79
C ILE A 167 4.51 15.86 -6.88
N PHE A 168 4.06 16.05 -5.65
CA PHE A 168 4.75 16.76 -4.58
C PHE A 168 5.44 15.74 -3.67
N ASP A 169 6.75 15.86 -3.51
CA ASP A 169 7.55 15.04 -2.59
C ASP A 169 8.09 15.94 -1.49
N ILE A 170 7.63 15.68 -0.26
CA ILE A 170 7.94 16.50 0.92
C ILE A 170 9.19 15.96 1.59
N ALA A 171 10.09 16.85 1.97
CA ALA A 171 11.28 16.53 2.74
C ALA A 171 11.73 17.69 3.63
N HIS A 172 12.78 17.45 4.41
CA HIS A 172 13.56 18.48 5.12
C HIS A 172 14.77 18.89 4.29
N CYS A 173 15.18 20.15 4.38
CA CYS A 173 16.42 20.64 3.78
C CYS A 173 17.63 20.29 4.65
N ASN A 174 18.69 19.75 4.06
CA ASN A 174 19.98 19.62 4.73
C ASN A 174 20.66 20.99 4.90
N SER A 175 20.75 21.43 6.16
CA SER A 175 21.44 22.65 6.61
C SER A 175 22.82 22.87 6.00
N ALA A 176 23.61 21.79 5.87
CA ALA A 176 25.01 21.90 5.49
C ALA A 176 25.18 22.20 3.99
N ASN A 177 24.31 21.64 3.15
CA ASN A 177 24.51 21.61 1.69
C ASN A 177 23.40 22.31 0.89
N ASN A 178 22.25 22.64 1.49
CA ASN A 178 21.08 23.30 0.87
C ASN A 178 20.55 22.68 -0.44
N LYS A 179 21.12 21.55 -0.88
CA LYS A 179 20.83 20.84 -2.14
C LYS A 179 20.45 19.37 -1.91
N GLU A 180 20.33 18.96 -0.65
CA GLU A 180 20.00 17.61 -0.25
C GLU A 180 18.73 17.62 0.59
N GLU A 181 17.82 16.69 0.27
CA GLU A 181 16.58 16.45 1.00
C GLU A 181 16.70 15.16 1.81
N PHE A 182 16.19 15.15 3.05
CA PHE A 182 16.00 13.93 3.82
C PHE A 182 14.59 13.84 4.37
N THR A 183 14.04 12.64 4.39
CA THR A 183 12.65 12.39 4.82
C THR A 183 12.56 11.96 6.29
N TYR A 184 13.69 11.59 6.91
CA TYR A 184 13.73 11.22 8.32
C TYR A 184 13.37 12.42 9.21
N GLY A 185 12.44 12.22 10.14
CA GLY A 185 11.94 13.28 11.02
C GLY A 185 10.73 14.06 10.47
N LEU A 186 10.17 13.70 9.30
CA LEU A 186 8.83 14.16 8.94
C LEU A 186 7.82 13.57 9.91
N ASN A 187 7.15 14.42 10.68
CA ASN A 187 6.15 13.99 11.63
C ASN A 187 4.73 14.18 11.08
N ASN A 188 3.76 13.56 11.76
CA ASN A 188 2.35 13.64 11.40
C ASN A 188 1.81 15.08 11.36
N HIS A 189 2.38 16.01 12.15
CA HIS A 189 1.97 17.40 12.17
C HIS A 189 2.45 18.16 10.92
N SER A 190 3.69 17.96 10.49
CA SER A 190 4.27 18.50 9.26
C SER A 190 3.47 18.07 8.03
N ILE A 191 3.15 16.77 7.93
CA ILE A 191 2.40 16.21 6.81
C ILE A 191 0.99 16.80 6.76
N LYS A 192 0.32 16.93 7.92
CA LYS A 192 -0.99 17.60 8.01
C LYS A 192 -0.91 19.06 7.55
N LEU A 193 0.07 19.82 8.03
CA LEU A 193 0.23 21.23 7.70
C LEU A 193 0.43 21.44 6.20
N ILE A 194 1.34 20.68 5.58
CA ILE A 194 1.60 20.80 4.14
C ILE A 194 0.38 20.35 3.33
N SER A 195 -0.29 19.26 3.71
CA SER A 195 -1.53 18.83 3.04
C SER A 195 -2.62 19.92 3.07
N TYR A 196 -2.73 20.63 4.19
CA TYR A 196 -3.64 21.75 4.34
C TYR A 196 -3.25 22.93 3.42
N GLU A 197 -1.97 23.27 3.36
CA GLU A 197 -1.47 24.34 2.49
C GLU A 197 -1.63 24.02 1.00
N ILE A 198 -1.40 22.77 0.58
CA ILE A 198 -1.68 22.33 -0.78
C ILE A 198 -3.18 22.51 -1.07
N ARG A 199 -4.05 21.98 -0.19
CA ARG A 199 -5.50 22.04 -0.36
C ARG A 199 -6.04 23.47 -0.45
N LYS A 200 -5.46 24.40 0.31
CA LYS A 200 -5.83 25.83 0.29
C LYS A 200 -5.37 26.54 -0.99
N SER A 201 -4.33 26.02 -1.65
CA SER A 201 -3.70 26.66 -2.80
C SER A 201 -4.23 26.15 -4.15
N ILE A 202 -5.00 25.06 -4.14
CA ILE A 202 -5.65 24.49 -5.33
C ILE A 202 -7.14 24.89 -5.41
N ARG A 203 -7.74 24.77 -6.59
CA ARG A 203 -9.17 25.08 -6.80
C ARG A 203 -10.06 23.93 -6.32
N SER A 204 -11.35 24.21 -6.16
CA SER A 204 -12.35 23.16 -5.85
C SER A 204 -12.50 22.10 -6.95
N SER A 205 -12.17 22.46 -8.20
CA SER A 205 -12.13 21.54 -9.34
C SER A 205 -10.94 20.59 -9.29
N ASP A 206 -9.85 21.00 -8.65
CA ASP A 206 -8.62 20.23 -8.57
C ASP A 206 -8.75 19.16 -7.49
N GLN A 207 -8.03 18.05 -7.66
CA GLN A 207 -8.09 16.92 -6.74
C GLN A 207 -6.74 16.69 -6.07
N LEU A 208 -6.76 16.58 -4.73
CA LEU A 208 -5.58 16.30 -3.92
C LEU A 208 -5.63 14.88 -3.38
N TYR A 209 -4.56 14.13 -3.65
CA TYR A 209 -4.38 12.76 -3.20
C TYR A 209 -3.09 12.60 -2.40
N ARG A 210 -3.10 11.74 -1.38
CA ARG A 210 -1.89 11.23 -0.73
C ARG A 210 -1.60 9.84 -1.28
N VAL A 211 -0.51 9.71 -2.03
CA VAL A 211 -0.16 8.47 -2.75
C VAL A 211 0.87 7.63 -2.02
N ASP A 212 1.69 8.26 -1.17
CA ASP A 212 2.74 7.62 -0.38
C ASP A 212 2.88 8.31 1.00
N GLU A 213 3.83 7.87 1.82
CA GLU A 213 4.06 8.41 3.17
C GLU A 213 4.30 9.93 3.17
N ASN A 214 5.11 10.43 2.23
CA ASN A 214 5.47 11.84 2.11
C ASN A 214 5.11 12.44 0.73
N ARG A 215 4.40 11.69 -0.12
CA ARG A 215 4.05 12.14 -1.48
C ARG A 215 2.58 12.44 -1.65
N PHE A 216 2.32 13.58 -2.28
CA PHE A 216 1.00 14.03 -2.68
C PHE A 216 0.92 14.17 -4.18
N VAL A 217 -0.26 13.95 -4.74
CA VAL A 217 -0.55 14.20 -6.14
C VAL A 217 -1.68 15.21 -6.22
N VAL A 218 -1.47 16.25 -7.02
CA VAL A 218 -2.53 17.16 -7.44
C VAL A 218 -2.86 16.87 -8.90
N LEU A 219 -4.15 16.69 -9.16
CA LEU A 219 -4.70 16.68 -10.50
C LEU A 219 -5.33 18.04 -10.77
N TYR A 220 -4.67 18.84 -11.62
CA TYR A 220 -5.16 20.15 -12.04
C TYR A 220 -6.10 19.98 -13.23
N ALA A 221 -7.39 20.18 -12.98
CA ALA A 221 -8.42 20.05 -14.00
C ALA A 221 -8.41 21.25 -14.94
N GLU A 222 -8.57 21.02 -16.24
CA GLU A 222 -8.69 22.09 -17.26
C GLU A 222 -7.52 23.08 -17.24
N THR A 223 -6.33 22.60 -16.89
CA THR A 223 -5.15 23.43 -16.63
C THR A 223 -3.99 22.94 -17.49
N ASP A 224 -3.34 23.87 -18.18
CA ASP A 224 -2.12 23.62 -18.94
C ASP A 224 -0.89 23.53 -18.03
N ILE A 225 0.20 22.96 -18.57
CA ILE A 225 1.43 22.71 -17.82
C ILE A 225 2.08 23.98 -17.24
N ASN A 226 1.97 25.13 -17.91
CA ASN A 226 2.57 26.39 -17.46
C ASN A 226 1.82 26.92 -16.24
N LYS A 227 0.48 26.95 -16.28
CA LYS A 227 -0.33 27.35 -15.13
C LYS A 227 -0.21 26.39 -13.95
N ALA A 228 -0.11 25.08 -14.23
CA ALA A 228 0.14 24.09 -13.19
C ALA A 228 1.52 24.31 -12.53
N LYS A 229 2.54 24.67 -13.33
CA LYS A 229 3.86 25.06 -12.85
C LYS A 229 3.80 26.32 -11.98
N ASP A 230 3.18 27.40 -12.46
CA ASP A 230 3.06 28.66 -11.70
C ASP A 230 2.37 28.44 -10.34
N ALA A 231 1.29 27.67 -10.32
CA ALA A 231 0.59 27.33 -9.08
C ALA A 231 1.45 26.50 -8.12
N SER A 232 2.25 25.57 -8.65
CA SER A 232 3.13 24.70 -7.86
C SER A 232 4.38 25.45 -7.38
N ASP A 233 4.93 26.38 -8.18
CA ASP A 233 6.05 27.24 -7.78
C ASP A 233 5.64 28.14 -6.61
N ALA A 234 4.46 28.77 -6.69
CA ALA A 234 3.92 29.57 -5.59
C ALA A 234 3.74 28.75 -4.31
N LEU A 235 3.35 27.48 -4.45
CA LEU A 235 3.20 26.56 -3.32
C LEU A 235 4.56 26.15 -2.73
N CYS A 236 5.56 25.83 -3.55
CA CYS A 236 6.93 25.56 -3.09
C CYS A 236 7.51 26.75 -2.32
N GLU A 237 7.34 27.96 -2.83
CA GLU A 237 7.78 29.18 -2.14
C GLU A 237 7.04 29.39 -0.81
N LYS A 238 5.74 29.12 -0.77
CA LYS A 238 4.95 29.21 0.46
C LYS A 238 5.40 28.19 1.51
N VAL A 239 5.64 26.95 1.10
CA VAL A 239 6.06 25.87 2.00
C VAL A 239 7.45 26.11 2.56
N SER A 240 8.39 26.56 1.72
CA SER A 240 9.76 26.88 2.15
C SER A 240 9.84 28.05 3.15
N ARG A 241 8.86 28.95 3.14
CA ARG A 241 8.73 30.03 4.14
C ARG A 241 8.03 29.62 5.43
N MET A 242 7.52 28.39 5.53
CA MET A 242 6.90 27.92 6.77
C MET A 242 7.95 27.66 7.83
N ASN A 243 8.06 28.56 8.80
CA ASN A 243 8.89 28.36 9.97
C ASN A 243 8.13 27.54 11.02
N GLN A 244 8.70 26.41 11.45
CA GLN A 244 8.24 25.72 12.66
C GLN A 244 9.25 25.92 13.78
N PRO A 245 8.80 26.20 15.03
CA PRO A 245 9.68 26.43 16.17
C PRO A 245 10.69 25.30 16.41
N ASP A 246 10.30 24.06 16.07
CA ASP A 246 11.09 22.85 16.34
C ASP A 246 11.92 22.36 15.13
N ILE A 247 11.87 23.04 13.97
CA ILE A 247 12.60 22.63 12.76
C ILE A 247 13.48 23.80 12.30
N GLN A 248 14.77 23.71 12.62
CA GLN A 248 15.75 24.77 12.32
C GLN A 248 15.92 25.08 10.81
N HIS A 249 15.50 24.20 9.90
CA HIS A 249 15.87 24.27 8.47
C HIS A 249 14.69 24.29 7.49
N GLY A 250 13.45 24.44 7.98
CA GLY A 250 12.25 24.54 7.17
C GLY A 250 11.90 23.26 6.38
N PHE A 251 10.72 23.26 5.77
CA PHE A 251 10.28 22.19 4.87
C PHE A 251 10.64 22.54 3.43
N THR A 252 10.97 21.52 2.65
CA THR A 252 11.11 21.66 1.19
C THR A 252 10.11 20.76 0.50
N VAL A 253 9.71 21.18 -0.69
CA VAL A 253 8.85 20.39 -1.56
C VAL A 253 9.41 20.42 -2.96
N SER A 254 9.80 19.25 -3.44
CA SER A 254 10.19 19.04 -4.83
C SER A 254 8.98 18.57 -5.62
N VAL A 255 8.77 19.12 -6.82
CA VAL A 255 7.55 18.86 -7.61
C VAL A 255 7.90 18.45 -9.04
N GLY A 256 7.32 17.35 -9.49
CA GLY A 256 7.35 16.92 -10.88
C GLY A 256 5.98 17.06 -11.53
N ILE A 257 5.91 17.77 -12.65
CA ILE A 257 4.65 18.07 -13.34
C ILE A 257 4.68 17.54 -14.76
N THR A 258 3.55 16.99 -15.21
CA THR A 258 3.32 16.69 -16.63
C THR A 258 1.89 17.08 -17.03
N MET A 259 1.64 17.15 -18.33
CA MET A 259 0.30 17.31 -18.89
C MET A 259 -0.12 16.03 -19.60
N LEU A 260 -1.41 15.75 -19.62
CA LEU A 260 -2.01 14.66 -20.37
C LEU A 260 -1.76 14.84 -21.88
N ASP A 261 -1.29 13.79 -22.52
CA ASP A 261 -1.09 13.69 -23.96
C ASP A 261 -2.08 12.70 -24.58
N ASP A 262 -2.27 12.78 -25.89
CA ASP A 262 -3.22 11.93 -26.61
C ASP A 262 -2.80 10.45 -26.53
N GLY A 263 -3.73 9.60 -26.09
CA GLY A 263 -3.48 8.16 -25.92
C GLY A 263 -2.75 7.77 -24.63
N ASP A 264 -2.57 8.72 -23.70
CA ASP A 264 -2.06 8.41 -22.38
C ASP A 264 -3.01 7.53 -21.55
N ASN A 265 -2.39 6.74 -20.69
CA ASN A 265 -3.04 6.11 -19.56
C ASN A 265 -2.41 6.63 -18.26
N LEU A 266 -3.05 6.33 -17.13
CA LEU A 266 -2.58 6.74 -15.80
C LEU A 266 -1.09 6.40 -15.57
N HIS A 267 -0.64 5.23 -16.02
CA HIS A 267 0.74 4.79 -15.78
C HIS A 267 1.75 5.66 -16.53
N ARG A 268 1.53 5.93 -17.83
CA ARG A 268 2.41 6.79 -18.63
C ARG A 268 2.44 8.22 -18.09
N LEU A 269 1.26 8.76 -17.77
CA LEU A 269 1.12 10.08 -17.19
C LEU A 269 1.90 10.21 -15.87
N TYR A 270 1.67 9.28 -14.94
CA TYR A 270 2.33 9.29 -13.64
C TYR A 270 3.85 9.14 -13.78
N LYS A 271 4.31 8.23 -14.65
CA LYS A 271 5.74 8.01 -14.88
C LYS A 271 6.45 9.27 -15.40
N ARG A 272 5.84 10.02 -16.33
CA ARG A 272 6.42 11.30 -16.80
C ARG A 272 6.53 12.33 -15.68
N ALA A 273 5.54 12.41 -14.80
CA ALA A 273 5.61 13.30 -13.65
C ALA A 273 6.71 12.87 -12.65
N GLU A 274 6.95 11.57 -12.48
CA GLU A 274 8.07 11.07 -11.66
C GLU A 274 9.44 11.35 -12.28
N GLU A 275 9.55 11.24 -13.60
CA GLU A 275 10.76 11.63 -14.34
C GLU A 275 11.04 13.14 -14.13
N ALA A 276 10.02 13.99 -14.24
CA ALA A 276 10.13 15.41 -13.91
C ALA A 276 10.53 15.63 -12.43
N LEU A 277 9.95 14.89 -11.49
CA LEU A 277 10.29 15.00 -10.07
C LEU A 277 11.76 14.63 -9.80
N SER A 278 12.29 13.60 -10.48
CA SER A 278 13.71 13.24 -10.40
C SER A 278 14.60 14.40 -10.81
N VAL A 279 14.25 15.08 -11.91
CA VAL A 279 14.96 16.28 -12.39
C VAL A 279 14.91 17.40 -11.35
N ALA A 280 13.75 17.66 -10.73
CA ALA A 280 13.66 18.65 -9.66
C ALA A 280 14.56 18.32 -8.46
N LYS A 281 14.69 17.04 -8.10
CA LYS A 281 15.57 16.61 -7.01
C LYS A 281 17.05 16.72 -7.38
N GLU A 282 17.42 16.31 -8.59
CA GLU A 282 18.79 16.37 -9.10
C GLU A 282 19.30 17.81 -9.26
N ASN A 283 18.41 18.76 -9.59
CA ASN A 283 18.76 20.17 -9.78
C ASN A 283 18.86 20.97 -8.46
N GLY A 284 18.85 20.31 -7.30
CA GLY A 284 19.04 20.97 -6.00
C GLY A 284 17.78 21.20 -5.17
N VAL A 285 16.76 20.34 -5.35
CA VAL A 285 15.55 20.23 -4.51
C VAL A 285 14.73 21.52 -4.37
N ASN A 286 13.62 21.48 -3.61
CA ASN A 286 12.75 22.63 -3.35
C ASN A 286 12.32 23.42 -4.59
N GLN A 287 12.03 22.71 -5.69
CA GLN A 287 11.73 23.33 -6.97
C GLN A 287 10.74 22.49 -7.78
N VAL A 288 10.25 23.11 -8.85
CA VAL A 288 9.33 22.49 -9.79
C VAL A 288 10.06 22.20 -11.10
N ALA A 289 9.92 20.97 -11.59
CA ALA A 289 10.31 20.59 -12.94
C ALA A 289 9.11 20.06 -13.72
N THR A 290 9.14 20.26 -15.04
CA THR A 290 8.08 19.88 -15.95
C THR A 290 8.57 18.87 -16.99
N PHE A 291 7.68 17.97 -17.41
CA PHE A 291 7.89 17.13 -18.57
C PHE A 291 6.65 17.15 -19.49
N PRO A 292 6.77 17.57 -20.76
CA PRO A 292 7.96 18.16 -21.38
C PRO A 292 8.40 19.45 -20.67
N GLU A 293 9.69 19.78 -20.80
CA GLU A 293 10.24 20.99 -20.18
C GLU A 293 9.60 22.23 -20.80
N THR A 294 9.08 23.10 -19.95
CA THR A 294 8.43 24.35 -20.34
C THR A 294 9.46 25.46 -20.41
N MET A 295 9.55 26.17 -21.54
CA MET A 295 10.41 27.35 -21.63
C MET A 295 9.93 28.42 -20.64
N ASN A 296 10.83 28.84 -19.75
CA ASN A 296 10.56 29.87 -18.76
C ASN A 296 10.36 31.22 -19.47
N THR A 297 9.11 31.64 -19.70
CA THR A 297 8.81 32.95 -20.32
C THR A 297 9.05 34.13 -19.38
N GLY A 298 9.55 33.90 -18.17
CA GLY A 298 9.93 34.92 -17.19
C GLY A 298 11.46 35.06 -17.07
N LYS A 299 11.99 36.19 -17.57
CA LYS A 299 13.40 36.64 -17.55
C LYS A 299 14.34 35.89 -18.50
N SER A 300 14.27 36.26 -19.77
CA SER A 300 15.42 36.17 -20.66
C SER A 300 16.53 37.08 -20.12
N HIS A 301 17.53 36.51 -19.44
CA HIS A 301 18.86 37.11 -19.47
C HIS A 301 19.40 36.86 -20.88
N ILE A 302 19.11 37.79 -21.80
CA ILE A 302 19.95 37.94 -22.99
C ILE A 302 21.23 38.61 -22.45
N PRO A 303 22.39 37.93 -22.39
CA PRO A 303 23.64 38.65 -22.29
C PRO A 303 23.77 39.46 -23.58
N ALA A 304 23.50 40.76 -23.49
CA ALA A 304 23.86 41.73 -24.51
C ALA A 304 25.39 41.85 -24.54
N ILE A 305 26.09 40.86 -25.10
CA ILE A 305 27.53 40.93 -25.32
C ILE A 305 27.85 40.37 -26.70
N LEU A 306 28.29 41.30 -27.55
CA LEU A 306 29.12 41.18 -28.76
C LEU A 306 28.41 41.57 -30.07
N CYS A 307 28.38 42.88 -30.33
CA CYS A 307 28.87 43.38 -31.61
C CYS A 307 29.32 44.85 -31.49
N ARG A 308 30.61 45.03 -31.17
CA ARG A 308 31.59 45.98 -31.75
C ARG A 308 32.76 46.15 -30.76
N PRO A 309 34.00 46.46 -31.18
CA PRO A 309 34.37 47.17 -32.42
C PRO A 309 35.65 46.66 -33.15
N ARG A 310 36.04 47.43 -34.18
CA ARG A 310 37.27 47.42 -35.03
C ARG A 310 37.09 46.69 -36.36
N SER A 311 37.46 47.23 -37.52
CA SER A 311 38.18 48.46 -37.89
C SER A 311 38.09 48.60 -39.42
N GLY A 312 37.97 49.84 -39.91
CA GLY A 312 37.98 50.22 -41.32
C GLY A 312 37.58 51.68 -41.44
#